data_AF-A0A3M0DFS4-F1
#
_entry.id   AF-A0A3M0DFS4-F1
#
_cell.length_a   1.000
_cell.length_b   1.000
_cell.length_c   1.000
_cell.angle_alpha   90.00
_cell.angle_beta   90.00
_cell.angle_gamma   90.00
#
_symmetry.space_group_name_H-M   'P 1'
#
loop_
_entity.id
_entity.type
_entity.pdbx_description
1 polymer ?
#
loop_
_entity_poly.entity_id
_entity_poly.type
_entity_poly.pdbx_seq_one_letter_code
_entity_poly.pdbx_strand_id
1 'polypeptide(L)' 'MSVSSERILWALVIAAVPTAVAVALAPPNIYARIVVAVGALAASFPAAYLLAGLRA' A
#
# COMPACT_ATOMS: atom_id res chain seq x y z
N MET A 1 2.92 -16.71 13.83
CA MET A 1 3.25 -15.33 13.39
C MET A 1 3.06 -14.41 14.58
N SER A 2 3.91 -13.40 14.79
CA SER A 2 3.68 -12.41 15.84
C SER A 2 2.57 -11.45 15.42
N VAL A 3 1.85 -10.85 16.39
CA VAL A 3 0.81 -9.84 16.14
C VAL A 3 1.33 -8.69 15.25
N SER A 4 2.58 -8.30 15.44
CA SER A 4 3.25 -7.29 14.62
C SER A 4 3.40 -7.72 13.15
N SER A 5 3.81 -8.97 12.88
CA SER A 5 3.96 -9.47 11.51
C SER A 5 2.63 -9.57 10.77
N GLU A 6 1.58 -10.00 11.45
CA GLU A 6 0.23 -10.06 10.87
C GLU A 6 -0.30 -8.66 10.52
N ARG A 7 -0.07 -7.69 11.40
CA ARG A 7 -0.43 -6.29 11.15
C ARG A 7 0.30 -5.71 9.93
N ILE A 8 1.59 -6.03 9.75
CA ILE A 8 2.36 -5.61 8.57
C ILE A 8 1.75 -6.17 7.29
N LEU A 9 1.40 -7.47 7.28
CA LEU A 9 0.77 -8.10 6.12
C LEU A 9 -0.56 -7.45 5.77
N TRP A 10 -1.43 -7.23 6.76
CA TRP A 10 -2.70 -6.53 6.54
C TRP A 10 -2.51 -5.10 6.05
N ALA A 11 -1.52 -4.39 6.58
CA ALA A 11 -1.19 -3.04 6.11
C ALA A 11 -0.79 -3.04 4.63
N LEU A 12 0.03 -4.00 4.18
CA LEU A 12 0.40 -4.14 2.77
C LEU A 12 -0.80 -4.43 1.88
N VAL A 13 -1.69 -5.35 2.30
CA VAL A 13 -2.90 -5.69 1.54
C VAL A 13 -3.82 -4.48 1.40
N ILE A 14 -4.03 -3.72 2.48
CA ILE A 14 -4.87 -2.52 2.48
C ILE A 14 -4.26 -1.43 1.60
N ALA A 15 -2.95 -1.18 1.73
CA ALA A 15 -2.23 -0.17 0.96
C ALA A 15 -2.14 -0.51 -0.55
N ALA A 16 -2.21 -1.80 -0.91
CA ALA A 16 -2.20 -2.24 -2.29
C ALA A 16 -3.38 -1.68 -3.11
N VAL A 17 -4.55 -1.47 -2.49
CA VAL A 17 -5.75 -0.96 -3.16
C VAL A 17 -5.55 0.47 -3.71
N PRO A 18 -5.25 1.49 -2.88
CA PRO A 18 -5.01 2.84 -3.39
C PRO A 18 -3.76 2.90 -4.29
N THR A 19 -2.75 2.07 -4.03
CA THR A 19 -1.57 1.97 -4.90
C THR A 19 -1.96 1.50 -6.31
N ALA A 20 -2.76 0.44 -6.41
CA ALA A 20 -3.23 -0.08 -7.69
C ALA A 20 -4.08 0.95 -8.46
N VAL A 21 -4.95 1.67 -7.75
CA VAL A 21 -5.76 2.75 -8.35
C VAL A 21 -4.85 3.87 -8.88
N ALA A 22 -3.86 4.31 -8.12
CA ALA A 22 -2.92 5.34 -8.56
C ALA A 22 -2.12 4.90 -9.80
N VAL A 23 -1.66 3.65 -9.84
CA VAL A 23 -0.95 3.07 -11.00
C VAL A 23 -1.85 2.95 -12.23
N ALA A 24 -3.12 2.57 -12.04
CA ALA A 24 -4.08 2.46 -13.14
C ALA A 24 -4.36 3.82 -13.80
N LEU A 25 -4.37 4.90 -13.02
CA LEU A 25 -4.56 6.27 -13.49
C LEU A 25 -3.28 6.92 -14.03
N ALA A 26 -2.11 6.32 -13.79
CA ALA A 26 -0.84 6.84 -14.26
C ALA A 26 -0.66 6.66 -15.78
N PRO A 27 0.15 7.52 -16.44
CA PRO A 27 0.47 7.39 -17.85
C PRO A 27 0.95 5.98 -18.23
N PRO A 28 0.76 5.52 -19.48
CA PRO A 28 1.14 4.17 -19.93
C PRO A 28 2.66 3.98 -20.08
N ASN A 29 3.47 4.78 -19.39
CA ASN A 29 4.91 4.64 -19.29
C ASN A 29 5.26 3.76 -18.08
N ILE A 30 6.04 2.70 -18.31
CA ILE A 30 6.36 1.73 -17.26
C ILE A 30 7.17 2.34 -16.10
N TYR A 31 8.10 3.25 -16.38
CA TYR A 31 8.89 3.93 -15.36
C TYR A 31 8.02 4.85 -14.51
N ALA A 32 7.11 5.61 -15.15
CA ALA A 32 6.14 6.43 -14.43
C ALA A 32 5.25 5.59 -13.51
N ARG A 33 4.78 4.43 -13.98
CA ARG A 33 3.97 3.50 -13.17
C ARG A 33 4.74 2.92 -11.98
N ILE A 34 6.01 2.58 -12.15
CA ILE A 34 6.86 2.11 -11.04
C ILE A 34 7.04 3.21 -9.99
N VAL A 35 7.36 4.44 -10.41
CA VAL A 35 7.52 5.57 -9.49
C VAL A 35 6.22 5.85 -8.73
N VAL A 36 5.08 5.86 -9.43
CA VAL A 36 3.77 6.04 -8.79
C VAL A 36 3.45 4.90 -7.83
N ALA A 37 3.72 3.64 -8.21
CA ALA A 37 3.49 2.49 -7.35
C ALA A 37 4.26 2.61 -6.03
N VAL A 38 5.57 2.89 -6.10
CA VAL A 38 6.42 3.02 -4.91
C VAL A 38 5.99 4.21 -4.05
N GLY A 39 5.72 5.37 -4.67
CA GLY A 39 5.29 6.56 -3.96
C GLY A 39 3.92 6.39 -3.29
N ALA A 40 2.94 5.85 -4.00
CA ALA A 40 1.60 5.63 -3.46
C ALA A 40 1.59 4.57 -2.36
N LEU A 41 2.38 3.50 -2.49
CA LEU A 41 2.52 2.49 -1.45
C LEU A 41 3.14 3.10 -0.19
N ALA A 42 4.26 3.83 -0.33
CA ALA A 42 4.92 4.49 0.80
C ALA A 42 4.02 5.52 1.49
N ALA A 43 3.23 6.28 0.73
CA ALA A 43 2.30 7.28 1.26
C ALA A 43 1.09 6.65 1.96
N SER A 44 0.56 5.53 1.46
CA SER A 44 -0.64 4.89 2.02
C SER A 44 -0.33 3.91 3.16
N PHE A 45 0.89 3.36 3.22
CA PHE A 45 1.27 2.36 4.20
C PHE A 45 1.07 2.78 5.67
N PRO A 46 1.43 4.00 6.13
CA PRO A 46 1.23 4.39 7.53
C PRO A 46 -0.25 4.37 7.95
N ALA A 47 -1.14 4.90 7.11
CA ALA A 47 -2.58 4.87 7.35
C ALA A 47 -3.11 3.43 7.33
N ALA A 48 -2.66 2.61 6.38
CA ALA A 48 -3.00 1.20 6.30
C ALA A 48 -2.52 0.40 7.52
N TYR A 49 -1.36 0.73 8.09
CA TYR A 49 -0.83 0.11 9.31
C TYR A 49 -1.64 0.47 10.55
N LEU A 50 -2.13 1.71 10.65
CA LEU A 50 -3.08 2.11 11.69
C LEU A 50 -4.39 1.33 11.56
N LEU A 51 -4.96 1.27 10.36
CA LEU A 51 -6.16 0.50 10.05
C LEU A 51 -6.01 -1.00 10.36
N ALA A 52 -4.88 -1.61 10.00
CA ALA A 52 -4.59 -3.00 10.31
C ALA A 52 -4.51 -3.26 11.82
N GLY A 53 -4.09 -2.26 12.60
CA GLY A 53 -4.05 -2.34 14.07
C GLY A 53 -5.41 -2.31 14.74
N LEU A 54 -6.47 -1.84 14.05
CA LEU A 54 -7.84 -1.87 14.55
C LEU A 54 -8.46 -3.29 14.50
N ARG A 55 -7.84 -4.22 13.76
CA ARG A 55 -8.25 -5.62 13.70
C ARG A 55 -7.54 -6.53 14.70
N ALA A 56 -6.48 -6.05 15.35
CA ALA A 56 -5.59 -6.83 16.21
C ALA A 56 -6.05 -6.80 17.67
#